data_AF-A0A432LT86-F1
#
_entry.id   AF-A0A432LT86-F1
#
_cell.length_a   1.000
_cell.length_b   1.000
_cell.length_c   1.000
_cell.angle_alpha   90.00
_cell.angle_beta   90.00
_cell.angle_gamma   90.00
#
_symmetry.space_group_name_H-M   'P 1'
#
loop_
_entity.id
_entity.type
_entity.pdbx_description
1 polymer ?
#
loop_
_entity_poly.entity_id
_entity_poly.type
_entity_poly.pdbx_seq_one_letter_code
_entity_poly.pdbx_strand_id
1 'polypeptide(L)' 'MSEHEIHHHHHEAAKHLDEAAKHHREAAKHAESGDHDTASHHAHLAHGHKLHAIEHAEHAAKKHAAKHHKH' A
#
# COMPACT_ATOMS: atom_id res chain seq x y z
N MET A 1 -7.67 11.50 20.73
CA MET A 1 -6.99 11.28 19.44
C MET A 1 -8.07 11.13 18.39
N SER A 2 -8.06 12.01 17.38
CA SER A 2 -9.22 12.37 16.55
C SER A 2 -9.36 11.52 15.29
N GLU A 3 -10.55 11.52 14.68
CA GLU A 3 -10.86 10.96 13.34
C GLU A 3 -9.80 11.25 12.27
N HIS A 4 -9.05 12.34 12.44
CA HIS A 4 -7.94 12.73 11.61
C HIS A 4 -6.89 11.62 11.41
N GLU A 5 -6.60 10.81 12.42
CA GLU A 5 -5.61 9.71 12.29
C GLU A 5 -6.15 8.54 11.44
N ILE A 6 -7.45 8.29 11.45
CA ILE A 6 -8.08 7.21 10.67
C ILE A 6 -8.09 7.58 9.20
N HIS A 7 -8.53 8.80 8.87
CA HIS A 7 -8.50 9.31 7.49
C HIS A 7 -7.07 9.37 6.96
N HIS A 8 -6.10 9.78 7.78
CA HIS A 8 -4.70 9.80 7.39
C HIS A 8 -4.18 8.40 7.02
N HIS A 9 -4.47 7.38 7.82
CA HIS A 9 -4.09 6.01 7.50
C HIS A 9 -4.74 5.51 6.20
N HIS A 10 -6.00 5.85 5.92
CA HIS A 10 -6.61 5.51 4.63
C HIS A 10 -5.94 6.24 3.46
N HIS A 11 -5.57 7.50 3.62
CA HIS A 11 -4.85 8.25 2.59
C HIS A 11 -3.45 7.69 2.31
N GLU A 12 -2.66 7.38 3.34
CA GLU A 12 -1.34 6.78 3.15
C GLU A 12 -1.42 5.37 2.56
N ALA A 13 -2.43 4.57 2.96
CA ALA A 13 -2.67 3.28 2.34
C ALA A 13 -2.98 3.41 0.84
N ALA A 14 -3.85 4.35 0.44
CA ALA A 14 -4.16 4.61 -0.96
C ALA A 14 -2.92 5.05 -1.75
N LYS A 15 -2.13 5.98 -1.20
CA LYS A 15 -0.88 6.45 -1.81
C LYS A 15 0.10 5.32 -2.05
N HIS A 16 0.29 4.43 -1.08
CA HIS A 16 1.15 3.27 -1.26
C HIS A 16 0.62 2.29 -2.30
N LEU A 17 -0.69 2.07 -2.38
CA LEU A 17 -1.29 1.23 -3.43
C LEU A 17 -1.11 1.84 -4.82
N ASP A 18 -1.19 3.16 -4.96
CA ASP A 18 -0.93 3.85 -6.23
C ASP A 18 0.53 3.68 -6.68
N GLU A 19 1.49 3.84 -5.77
CA GLU A 19 2.91 3.60 -6.06
C GLU A 19 3.17 2.11 -6.38
N ALA A 20 2.55 1.18 -5.66
CA ALA A 20 2.63 -0.24 -5.96
C ALA A 20 2.10 -0.56 -7.36
N ALA A 21 0.96 0.03 -7.74
CA ALA A 21 0.38 -0.14 -9.07
C ALA A 21 1.30 0.44 -10.17
N LYS A 22 1.93 1.59 -9.93
CA LYS A 22 2.92 2.17 -10.86
C LYS A 22 4.11 1.22 -11.03
N HIS A 23 4.69 0.73 -9.95
CA HIS A 23 5.81 -0.19 -10.02
C HIS A 23 5.45 -1.52 -10.70
N HIS A 24 4.27 -2.08 -10.45
CA HIS A 24 3.83 -3.28 -11.18
C HIS A 24 3.66 -3.01 -12.68
N ARG A 25 3.20 -1.83 -13.09
CA ARG A 25 3.11 -1.45 -14.52
C ARG A 25 4.49 -1.32 -15.15
N GLU A 26 5.46 -0.70 -14.48
CA GLU A 26 6.83 -0.63 -14.99
C GLU A 26 7.46 -2.03 -15.03
N ALA A 27 7.26 -2.87 -14.01
CA ALA A 27 7.71 -4.25 -14.02
C ALA A 27 7.18 -5.03 -15.22
N ALA A 28 5.89 -4.87 -15.54
CA ALA A 28 5.28 -5.50 -16.71
C ALA A 28 5.94 -5.03 -18.01
N LYS A 29 6.14 -3.71 -18.19
CA LYS A 29 6.83 -3.16 -19.37
C LYS A 29 8.24 -3.72 -19.54
N HIS A 30 9.03 -3.77 -18.46
CA HIS A 30 10.38 -4.30 -18.49
C HIS A 30 10.38 -5.82 -18.77
N ALA A 31 9.44 -6.57 -18.18
CA ALA A 31 9.31 -8.00 -18.44
C ALA A 31 8.92 -8.28 -19.90
N GLU A 32 8.03 -7.48 -20.49
CA GLU A 32 7.63 -7.55 -21.90
C GLU A 32 8.79 -7.23 -22.84
N SER A 33 9.71 -6.33 -22.44
CA SER A 33 10.93 -6.03 -23.20
C SER A 33 12.08 -7.04 -22.98
N GLY A 34 11.88 -8.05 -22.13
CA GLY A 34 12.89 -9.07 -21.81
C GLY A 34 13.91 -8.67 -20.74
N ASP A 35 13.70 -7.53 -20.07
CA ASP A 35 14.52 -7.07 -18.95
C ASP A 35 13.91 -7.55 -17.62
N HIS A 36 14.19 -8.80 -17.29
CA HIS A 36 13.65 -9.44 -16.10
C HIS A 36 14.28 -8.94 -14.79
N ASP A 37 15.51 -8.43 -14.83
CA ASP A 37 16.19 -7.91 -13.64
C ASP A 37 15.53 -6.61 -13.16
N THR A 38 15.30 -5.67 -14.06
CA THR A 38 14.57 -4.42 -13.73
C THR A 38 13.11 -4.71 -13.40
N ALA A 39 12.49 -5.68 -14.07
CA ALA A 39 11.13 -6.10 -13.73
C ALA A 39 11.02 -6.67 -12.30
N SER A 40 11.96 -7.52 -11.90
CA SER A 40 12.03 -8.09 -10.55
C SER A 40 12.25 -7.00 -9.50
N HIS A 41 13.11 -6.02 -9.78
CA HIS A 41 13.33 -4.88 -8.90
C HIS A 41 12.04 -4.09 -8.66
N HIS A 42 11.32 -3.74 -9.73
CA HIS A 42 10.04 -3.04 -9.60
C HIS A 42 8.96 -3.89 -8.93
N ALA A 43 8.92 -5.20 -9.17
CA ALA A 43 7.99 -6.09 -8.47
C ALA A 43 8.25 -6.12 -6.96
N HIS A 44 9.52 -6.10 -6.53
CA HIS A 44 9.89 -5.99 -5.12
C HIS A 44 9.46 -4.66 -4.50
N LEU A 45 9.70 -3.54 -5.17
CA LEU A 45 9.27 -2.22 -4.71
C LEU A 45 7.74 -2.16 -4.56
N ALA A 46 7.01 -2.70 -5.53
CA ALA A 46 5.56 -2.77 -5.48
C ALA A 46 5.07 -3.60 -4.28
N HIS A 47 5.74 -4.71 -3.99
CA HIS A 47 5.44 -5.55 -2.84
C HIS A 47 5.67 -4.81 -1.51
N GLY A 48 6.78 -4.08 -1.37
CA GLY A 48 7.07 -3.27 -0.19
C GLY A 48 5.98 -2.22 0.07
N HIS A 49 5.56 -1.51 -0.98
CA HIS A 49 4.45 -0.57 -0.87
C HIS A 49 3.12 -1.24 -0.48
N LYS A 50 2.83 -2.43 -1.01
CA LYS A 50 1.64 -3.19 -0.62
C LYS A 50 1.65 -3.53 0.88
N LEU A 51 2.80 -3.91 1.44
CA LEU A 51 2.91 -4.19 2.87
C LEU A 51 2.62 -2.95 3.71
N HIS A 52 3.20 -1.79 3.37
CA HIS A 52 2.92 -0.54 4.08
C HIS A 52 1.44 -0.13 3.97
N ALA A 53 0.81 -0.33 2.80
CA ALA A 53 -0.61 -0.07 2.63
C ALA A 53 -1.47 -0.95 3.55
N ILE A 54 -1.11 -2.23 3.68
CA ILE A 54 -1.80 -3.17 4.58
C ILE A 54 -1.62 -2.71 6.03
N GLU A 55 -0.42 -2.34 6.46
CA GLU A 55 -0.18 -1.85 7.83
C GLU A 55 -1.03 -0.62 8.16
N HIS A 56 -1.11 0.35 7.25
CA HIS A 56 -1.98 1.51 7.42
C HIS A 56 -3.47 1.14 7.44
N ALA A 57 -3.91 0.24 6.55
CA ALA A 57 -5.30 -0.24 6.53
C ALA A 57 -5.66 -0.99 7.83
N GLU A 58 -4.74 -1.80 8.35
CA GLU A 58 -4.89 -2.48 9.64
C GLU A 58 -4.96 -1.50 10.80
N HIS A 59 -4.11 -0.48 10.83
CA HIS A 59 -4.16 0.57 11.86
C HIS A 59 -5.48 1.33 11.83
N ALA A 60 -5.99 1.66 10.63
CA ALA A 60 -7.32 2.27 10.48
C ALA A 60 -8.43 1.33 10.98
N ALA A 61 -8.40 0.05 10.60
CA ALA A 61 -9.40 -0.94 10.98
C ALA A 61 -9.42 -1.23 12.49
N LYS A 62 -8.25 -1.43 13.11
CA LYS A 62 -8.10 -1.65 14.56
C LYS A 62 -8.63 -0.45 15.35
N LYS A 63 -8.35 0.78 14.89
CA LYS A 63 -8.86 2.01 15.53
C LYS A 63 -10.37 2.18 15.35
N HIS A 64 -10.92 1.82 14.18
CA HIS A 64 -12.37 1.74 13.98
C HIS A 64 -13.02 0.74 14.95
N ALA A 65 -12.49 -0.48 15.06
CA ALA A 65 -13.00 -1.50 15.97
C ALA A 65 -12.93 -1.05 17.45
N ALA A 66 -11.84 -0.41 17.86
CA ALA A 66 -11.69 0.15 19.21
C ALA A 66 -12.69 1.28 19.51
N LYS A 67 -13.12 2.06 18.50
CA LYS A 67 -14.19 3.06 18.63
C LYS A 67 -15.56 2.40 18.84
N HIS A 68 -15.79 1.21 18.25
CA HIS A 68 -17.05 0.45 18.38
C HIS A 68 -17.14 -0.42 19.65
N HIS A 69 -16.02 -0.75 20.31
CA HIS A 69 -16.01 -1.50 21.57
C HIS A 69 -16.26 -0.65 22.84
N LYS A 70 -16.57 0.64 22.71
CA LYS A 70 -16.86 1.56 23.84
C LYS A 70 -18.37 1.82 24.06
N HIS A 71 -19.21 0.81 23.86
CA HIS A 71 -20.63 0.86 24.23
C HIS A 71 -20.95 -0.17 25.31
#